data_AF-H0X8A7-F1
#
_entry.id   AF-H0X8A7-F1
#
_cell.length_a   1.000
_cell.length_b   1.000
_cell.length_c   1.000
_cell.angle_alpha   90.00
_cell.angle_beta   90.00
_cell.angle_gamma   90.00
#
_symmetry.space_group_name_H-M   'P 1'
#
loop_
_entity.id
_entity.type
_entity.pdbx_description
1 polymer ?
#
loop_
_entity_poly.entity_id
_entity_poly.type
_entity_poly.pdbx_seq_one_letter_code
_entity_poly.pdbx_strand_id
1 'polypeptide(L)' 'MAEGGRAFQARALLQQCLHARLQVRPAEGDAAAQWVEIQKGLVIYVCFFKGADKELLPKMGWHLWLT' A
#
# COMPACT_ATOMS: atom_id res chain seq x y z
N MET A 1 -30.83 -8.32 -9.81
CA MET A 1 -30.24 -7.33 -10.73
C MET A 1 -28.74 -7.29 -10.46
N ALA A 2 -27.97 -8.20 -11.05
CA ALA A 2 -26.52 -8.04 -11.08
C ALA A 2 -26.25 -7.07 -12.21
N GLU A 3 -25.86 -5.83 -11.91
CA GLU A 3 -25.05 -5.10 -12.89
C GLU A 3 -23.93 -6.06 -13.32
N GLY A 4 -23.60 -6.10 -14.62
CA GLY A 4 -22.43 -6.81 -15.12
C GLY A 4 -21.17 -6.19 -14.52
N GLY A 5 -20.91 -6.55 -13.26
CA GLY A 5 -20.17 -5.72 -12.32
C GLY A 5 -18.69 -5.98 -12.45
N ARG A 6 -17.95 -4.98 -12.93
CA ARG A 6 -16.49 -4.99 -12.90
C ARG A 6 -16.06 -5.16 -11.44
N ALA A 7 -15.52 -6.33 -11.10
CA ALA A 7 -15.05 -6.63 -9.76
C ALA A 7 -13.99 -5.61 -9.31
N PHE A 8 -14.07 -5.13 -8.07
CA PHE A 8 -13.04 -4.30 -7.47
C PHE A 8 -11.68 -4.98 -7.59
N GLN A 9 -10.66 -4.22 -8.00
CA GLN A 9 -9.32 -4.75 -8.30
C GLN A 9 -8.33 -4.51 -7.15
N ALA A 10 -8.45 -3.36 -6.46
CA ALA A 10 -7.68 -3.05 -5.26
C ALA A 10 -8.41 -2.04 -4.36
N ARG A 11 -7.92 -1.88 -3.14
CA ARG A 11 -8.28 -0.82 -2.20
C ARG A 11 -7.00 -0.17 -1.68
N ALA A 12 -6.97 1.16 -1.63
CA ALA A 12 -5.91 1.92 -0.99
C ALA A 12 -6.49 2.77 0.16
N LEU A 13 -5.79 2.81 1.30
CA LEU A 13 -6.05 3.75 2.39
C LEU A 13 -4.86 4.71 2.46
N LEU A 14 -5.16 6.00 2.38
CA LEU A 14 -4.19 7.09 2.37
C LEU A 14 -4.25 7.80 3.72
N GLN A 15 -3.11 7.92 4.38
CA GLN A 15 -2.99 8.60 5.67
C GLN A 15 -1.80 9.55 5.67
N GLN A 16 -2.07 10.84 5.89
CA GLN A 16 -1.00 11.82 6.12
C GLN A 16 -0.38 11.58 7.50
N CYS A 17 0.94 11.69 7.59
CA CYS A 17 1.69 11.53 8.83
C CYS A 17 2.76 12.62 8.97
N LEU A 18 3.14 12.93 10.22
CA LEU A 18 4.32 13.74 10.53
C LEU A 18 5.60 12.90 10.63
N HIS A 19 5.45 11.63 10.98
CA HIS A 19 6.49 10.63 11.07
C HIS A 19 5.85 9.24 11.01
N ALA A 20 6.49 8.28 10.35
CA ALA A 20 6.10 6.88 10.40
C ALA A 20 7.34 5.97 10.38
N ARG A 21 7.25 4.84 11.09
CA ARG A 21 8.29 3.81 11.14
C ARG A 21 7.68 2.45 10.83
N LEU A 22 8.30 1.71 9.92
CA LEU A 22 7.85 0.39 9.49
C LEU A 22 8.97 -0.64 9.65
N GLN A 23 8.62 -1.78 10.25
CA GLN A 23 9.53 -2.91 10.33
C GLN A 23 9.63 -3.60 8.97
N VAL A 24 10.85 -3.79 8.48
CA VAL A 24 11.10 -4.48 7.20
C VAL A 24 11.68 -5.88 7.39
N ARG A 25 12.25 -6.16 8.56
CA ARG A 25 12.73 -7.49 8.93
C ARG A 25 12.41 -7.81 10.40
N PRO A 26 11.88 -9.00 10.71
CA PRO A 26 11.79 -9.49 12.09
C PRO A 26 13.15 -9.55 12.77
N ALA A 27 13.16 -9.57 14.10
CA ALA A 27 14.36 -9.96 14.83
C ALA A 27 14.57 -11.47 14.65
N GLU A 28 15.79 -11.91 14.41
CA GLU A 28 16.14 -13.30 14.13
C GLU A 28 17.40 -13.69 14.91
N GLY A 29 17.27 -14.59 15.90
CA GLY A 29 18.36 -14.93 16.82
C GLY A 29 18.85 -13.70 17.60
N ASP A 30 20.15 -13.42 17.51
CA ASP A 30 20.77 -12.24 18.12
C ASP A 30 20.65 -10.98 17.26
N ALA A 31 20.12 -11.08 16.02
CA ALA A 31 19.95 -9.93 15.15
C ALA A 31 18.70 -9.13 15.54
N ALA A 32 18.89 -7.84 15.83
CA ALA A 32 17.79 -6.91 16.06
C ALA A 32 16.92 -6.71 14.79
N ALA A 33 15.64 -6.40 15.00
CA ALA A 33 14.72 -6.05 13.91
C ALA A 33 15.22 -4.86 13.09
N GLN A 34 14.95 -4.90 11.77
CA GLN A 34 15.31 -3.81 10.87
C GLN A 34 14.09 -2.94 10.57
N TRP A 35 14.33 -1.63 10.48
CA TRP A 35 13.29 -0.61 10.37
C TRP A 35 13.62 0.38 9.27
N VAL A 36 12.58 0.93 8.65
CA VAL A 36 12.64 2.10 7.76
C VAL A 36 11.72 3.18 8.30
N GLU A 37 12.07 4.44 8.03
CA GLU A 37 11.35 5.59 8.57
C GLU A 37 11.09 6.61 7.46
N ILE A 38 9.98 7.32 7.60
CA ILE A 38 9.67 8.53 6.84
C ILE A 38 9.32 9.65 7.82
N GLN A 39 9.60 10.88 7.43
CA GLN A 39 9.17 12.07 8.17
C GLN A 39 7.77 12.49 7.71
N LYS A 40 7.53 13.80 7.54
CA LYS A 40 6.23 14.30 7.06
C LYS A 40 5.96 13.77 5.66
N GLY A 41 4.81 13.11 5.47
CA GLY A 41 4.47 12.47 4.20
C GLY A 41 3.15 11.74 4.22
N LEU A 42 3.03 10.76 3.31
CA LEU A 42 1.83 9.95 3.11
C LEU A 42 2.18 8.46 3.29
N VAL A 43 1.42 7.76 4.14
CA VAL A 43 1.42 6.31 4.24
C VAL A 43 0.28 5.77 3.39
N ILE A 44 0.59 4.82 2.51
CA ILE A 44 -0.39 4.19 1.60
C ILE A 44 -0.48 2.70 1.94
N TYR A 45 -1.61 2.28 2.49
CA TYR A 45 -1.92 0.86 2.69
C TYR A 45 -2.66 0.32 1.47
N VAL A 46 -2.12 -0.70 0.82
CA VAL A 46 -2.70 -1.27 -0.41
C VAL A 46 -3.12 -2.72 -0.20
N CYS A 47 -4.33 -3.06 -0.65
CA CYS A 47 -4.85 -4.42 -0.69
C CYS A 47 -5.33 -4.74 -2.11
N PHE A 48 -4.85 -5.84 -2.70
CA PHE A 48 -5.27 -6.31 -4.01
C PHE A 48 -6.28 -7.44 -3.90
N PHE A 49 -7.34 -7.39 -4.70
CA PHE A 49 -8.33 -8.47 -4.76
C PHE A 49 -7.86 -9.59 -5.70
N LYS A 50 -8.35 -10.80 -5.48
CA LYS A 50 -8.02 -11.97 -6.33
C LYS A 50 -8.43 -11.69 -7.78
N GLY A 51 -7.52 -11.97 -8.71
CA GLY A 51 -7.76 -11.74 -10.14
C GLY A 51 -7.56 -10.27 -10.57
N ALA A 52 -6.89 -9.46 -9.75
CA ALA A 52 -6.47 -8.13 -10.14
C ALA A 52 -5.51 -8.16 -11.35
N ASP A 53 -5.77 -7.29 -12.32
CA ASP A 53 -4.94 -7.12 -13.50
C ASP A 53 -3.60 -6.43 -13.17
N LYS A 54 -2.50 -6.85 -13.80
CA LYS A 54 -1.18 -6.20 -13.69
C LYS A 54 -1.20 -4.78 -14.25
N GLU A 55 -2.08 -4.48 -15.22
CA GLU A 55 -2.30 -3.12 -15.73
C GLU A 55 -2.88 -2.15 -14.69
N LEU A 56 -3.31 -2.65 -13.53
CA LEU A 56 -3.77 -1.81 -12.43
C LEU A 56 -2.62 -1.00 -11.79
N LEU A 57 -1.40 -1.55 -11.76
CA LEU A 57 -0.28 -0.92 -11.05
C LEU A 57 0.07 0.46 -11.62
N PRO A 58 0.22 0.65 -12.95
CA PRO A 58 0.41 1.98 -13.50
C PRO A 58 -0.76 2.91 -13.17
N LYS A 59 -2.01 2.45 -13.32
CA LYS A 59 -3.23 3.24 -13.06
C LYS A 59 -3.30 3.76 -11.62
N MET A 60 -2.95 2.91 -10.65
CA MET A 60 -2.87 3.30 -9.23
C MET A 60 -1.70 4.26 -8.98
N GLY A 61 -0.54 4.01 -9.60
CA GLY A 61 0.64 4.87 -9.46
C GLY A 61 0.35 6.32 -9.83
N TRP A 62 -0.32 6.55 -10.96
CA TRP A 62 -0.73 7.89 -11.38
C TRP A 62 -1.71 8.56 -10.40
N HIS A 63 -2.70 7.80 -9.89
CA HIS A 63 -3.72 8.36 -9.01
C HIS A 63 -3.18 8.70 -7.61
N LEU A 64 -2.31 7.84 -7.06
CA LEU A 64 -1.71 8.02 -5.74
C LEU A 64 -0.62 9.11 -5.71
N TRP A 65 -0.02 9.45 -6.85
CA TRP A 65 0.94 10.55 -6.95
C TRP A 65 0.30 11.94 -6.94
N LEU A 66 -1.01 12.02 -7.22
CA LEU A 66 -1.76 13.28 -7.29
C LEU A 66 -2.39 13.69 -5.96
N THR A 67 -2.30 12.84 -4.92
CA THR A 67 -2.79 13.09 -3.56
C THR A 67 -1.68 13.51 -2.61
#